data_AF-A0A3S5BVD4-F1
#
_entry.id   AF-A0A3S5BVD4-F1
#
_cell.length_a   1.000
_cell.length_b   1.000
_cell.length_c   1.000
_cell.angle_alpha   90.00
_cell.angle_beta   90.00
_cell.angle_gamma   90.00
#
_symmetry.space_group_name_H-M   'P 1'
#
loop_
_entity.id
_entity.type
_entity.pdbx_description
1 polymer ?
#
loop_
_entity_poly.entity_id
_entity_poly.type
_entity_poly.pdbx_seq_one_letter_code
_entity_poly.pdbx_strand_id
1 'polypeptide(L)' 'MPNLLLDLQIVATLLLILEEEDTFWQMCCLLEDLLPASYYSSASLLGVQADQRVLLHLLPLHLPRLHALFQEHNVGQF' A
#
# COMPACT_ATOMS: atom_id res chain seq x y z
N MET A 1 -0.79 17.48 -5.42
CA MET A 1 -1.60 16.53 -4.63
C MET A 1 -1.75 15.21 -5.40
N PRO A 2 -0.71 14.36 -5.49
CA PRO A 2 -0.73 13.18 -6.36
C PRO A 2 -1.39 11.94 -5.72
N ASN A 3 -1.55 11.89 -4.39
CA ASN A 3 -2.04 10.71 -3.66
C ASN A 3 -3.57 10.67 -3.47
N LEU A 4 -4.27 11.77 -3.76
CA LEU A 4 -5.71 11.90 -3.53
C LEU A 4 -6.51 10.79 -4.25
N LEU A 5 -6.02 10.34 -5.41
CA LEU A 5 -6.72 9.36 -6.25
C LEU A 5 -6.81 7.96 -5.63
N LEU A 6 -5.82 7.55 -4.82
CA LEU A 6 -5.80 6.23 -4.20
C LEU A 6 -6.73 6.20 -2.98
N ASP A 7 -6.69 7.26 -2.16
CA ASP A 7 -7.58 7.44 -1.01
C ASP A 7 -9.05 7.50 -1.45
N LEU A 8 -9.32 8.17 -2.58
CA LEU A 8 -10.66 8.24 -3.18
C LEU A 8 -11.21 6.87 -3.60
N GLN A 9 -10.37 5.94 -4.08
CA GLN A 9 -10.82 4.59 -4.46
C GLN A 9 -11.21 3.75 -3.25
N ILE A 10 -10.45 3.85 -2.16
CA ILE A 10 -10.76 3.16 -0.90
C ILE A 10 -12.08 3.68 -0.35
N VAL A 11 -12.24 5.01 -0.25
CA VAL A 11 -13.50 5.63 0.21
C VAL A 11 -14.67 5.25 -0.68
N ALA A 12 -14.52 5.30 -2.00
CA ALA A 12 -15.59 4.91 -2.93
C ALA A 12 -16.01 3.44 -2.77
N THR A 13 -15.06 2.55 -2.48
CA THR A 13 -15.34 1.12 -2.25
C THR A 13 -16.06 0.91 -0.93
N LEU A 14 -15.65 1.60 0.13
CA LEU A 14 -16.32 1.54 1.43
C LEU A 14 -17.77 2.05 1.34
N LEU A 15 -18.02 3.13 0.58
CA LEU A 15 -19.37 3.66 0.33
C LEU A 15 -20.30 2.68 -0.41
N LEU A 16 -19.78 1.65 -1.09
CA LEU A 16 -20.64 0.63 -1.70
C LEU A 16 -21.30 -0.29 -0.66
N ILE A 17 -20.75 -0.36 0.55
CA ILE A 17 -21.16 -1.32 1.59
C ILE A 17 -21.47 -0.68 2.95
N LEU A 18 -21.14 0.59 3.14
CA LEU A 18 -21.34 1.34 4.38
C LEU A 18 -22.08 2.67 4.11
N GLU A 19 -22.70 3.23 5.15
CA GLU A 19 -23.19 4.60 5.10
C GLU A 19 -22.01 5.60 5.10
N GLU A 20 -22.30 6.86 4.75
CA GLU A 20 -21.27 7.90 4.63
C GLU A 20 -20.52 8.13 5.95
N GLU A 21 -21.24 8.23 7.07
CA GLU A 21 -20.66 8.45 8.39
C GLU A 21 -19.76 7.26 8.80
N ASP A 22 -20.23 6.03 8.62
CA ASP A 22 -19.43 4.84 8.89
C ASP A 22 -18.19 4.79 8.01
N THR A 23 -18.32 5.13 6.73
CA THR A 23 -17.19 5.18 5.80
C THR A 23 -16.13 6.19 6.24
N PHE A 24 -16.57 7.36 6.72
CA PHE A 24 -15.67 8.38 7.25
C PHE A 24 -14.86 7.82 8.42
N TRP A 25 -15.53 7.22 9.41
CA TRP A 25 -14.85 6.67 10.59
C TRP A 25 -13.96 5.48 10.25
N GLN A 26 -14.36 4.62 9.30
CA GLN A 26 -13.50 3.55 8.80
C GLN A 26 -12.24 4.09 8.13
N MET A 27 -12.35 5.19 7.36
CA MET A 27 -11.18 5.82 6.75
C MET A 27 -10.22 6.40 7.79
N CYS A 28 -10.73 7.03 8.86
CA CYS A 28 -9.91 7.48 9.99
C CYS A 28 -9.15 6.29 10.63
N CYS A 29 -9.84 5.20 10.95
CA CYS A 29 -9.21 4.02 11.53
C CYS A 29 -8.11 3.43 10.61
N LEU A 30 -8.35 3.39 9.30
CA LEU A 30 -7.36 2.90 8.33
C LEU A 30 -6.08 3.76 8.33
N LEU A 31 -6.23 5.09 8.31
CA LEU A 31 -5.11 6.02 8.21
C LEU A 31 -4.35 6.22 9.51
N GLU A 32 -5.05 6.17 10.64
CA GLU A 32 -4.50 6.54 11.95
C GLU A 32 -4.07 5.32 12.77
N ASP A 33 -4.80 4.21 12.66
CA ASP A 33 -4.59 3.04 13.51
C ASP A 33 -4.01 1.84 12.76
N LEU A 34 -4.41 1.60 11.51
CA LEU A 34 -4.01 0.40 10.76
C LEU A 34 -2.71 0.59 9.98
N LEU A 35 -2.59 1.68 9.23
CA LEU A 35 -1.45 1.91 8.35
C LEU A 35 -0.27 2.55 9.10
N PRO A 36 0.98 2.20 8.73
CA PRO A 36 2.14 2.84 9.33
C PRO A 36 2.15 4.35 9.07
N ALA A 37 2.75 5.10 10.00
CA ALA A 37 2.97 6.53 9.79
C ALA A 37 3.66 6.80 8.45
N SER A 38 3.24 7.84 7.74
CA SER A 38 3.78 8.24 6.44
C SER A 38 3.56 7.25 5.29
N TYR A 39 2.64 6.28 5.41
CA TYR A 39 2.32 5.36 4.32
C TYR A 39 1.89 6.10 3.05
N TYR A 40 0.96 7.06 3.18
CA TYR A 40 0.53 7.92 2.08
C TYR A 40 1.20 9.31 2.06
N SER A 41 2.39 9.46 2.68
CA SER A 41 3.04 10.77 2.73
C SER A 41 3.36 11.30 1.33
N SER A 42 2.98 12.53 1.07
CA SER A 42 3.10 13.16 -0.25
C SER A 42 4.54 13.45 -0.68
N ALA A 43 5.49 13.48 0.27
CA ALA A 43 6.88 13.82 0.01
C ALA A 43 7.78 12.60 -0.24
N SER A 44 7.48 11.44 0.35
CA SER A 44 8.42 10.32 0.34
C SER A 44 7.81 8.93 0.24
N LEU A 45 6.53 8.74 0.59
CA LEU A 45 5.88 7.41 0.59
C LEU A 45 6.72 6.36 1.34
N LEU A 46 7.37 6.76 2.44
CA LEU A 46 8.34 5.91 3.14
C LEU A 46 7.75 4.57 3.60
N GLY A 47 6.48 4.56 4.04
CA GLY A 47 5.80 3.33 4.43
C GLY A 47 5.64 2.36 3.25
N VAL A 48 5.19 2.85 2.09
CA VAL A 48 5.06 2.03 0.87
C VAL A 48 6.42 1.49 0.40
N GLN A 49 7.47 2.31 0.45
CA GLN A 49 8.81 1.85 0.10
C GLN A 49 9.34 0.79 1.09
N ALA A 50 9.01 0.91 2.38
CA ALA A 50 9.39 -0.09 3.37
C ALA A 50 8.73 -1.44 3.06
N ASP A 51 7.43 -1.43 2.78
CA ASP A 51 6.68 -2.64 2.39
C ASP A 51 7.24 -3.29 1.13
N GLN A 52 7.57 -2.49 0.11
CA GLN A 52 8.22 -3.01 -1.10
C GLN A 52 9.56 -3.69 -0.80
N ARG A 53 10.41 -3.10 0.05
CA ARG A 53 11.69 -3.70 0.44
C ARG A 53 11.50 -4.98 1.25
N VAL A 54 10.54 -5.00 2.17
CA VAL A 54 10.19 -6.21 2.93
C VAL A 54 9.72 -7.32 2.00
N LEU A 55 8.84 -7.02 1.03
CA LEU A 55 8.40 -7.99 0.02
C LEU A 55 9.58 -8.56 -0.78
N LEU A 56 10.48 -7.70 -1.26
CA LEU A 56 11.66 -8.13 -2.01
C LEU A 56 12.61 -8.98 -1.18
N HIS A 57 12.72 -8.72 0.12
CA HIS A 57 13.49 -9.53 1.05
C HIS A 57 12.85 -10.92 1.27
N LEU A 58 11.53 -10.99 1.34
CA LEU A 58 10.77 -12.22 1.57
C LEU A 58 10.65 -13.11 0.32
N LEU A 59 10.66 -12.52 -0.88
CA LEU A 59 10.55 -13.23 -2.16
C LEU A 59 11.53 -14.40 -2.34
N PRO A 60 12.86 -14.26 -2.15
CA PRO A 60 13.77 -15.39 -2.30
C PRO A 60 13.54 -16.49 -1.25
N LEU A 61 13.00 -16.14 -0.08
CA LEU A 61 12.74 -17.08 1.02
C LEU A 61 11.49 -17.93 0.76
N HIS A 62 10.42 -17.32 0.25
CA HIS A 62 9.11 -17.96 0.13
C HIS A 62 8.74 -18.32 -1.31
N LEU A 63 9.22 -17.59 -2.31
CA LEU A 63 8.87 -17.74 -3.72
C LEU A 63 10.11 -17.67 -4.64
N PRO A 64 11.11 -18.57 -4.46
CA PRO A 64 12.40 -18.47 -5.14
C PRO A 64 12.31 -18.51 -6.68
N ARG A 65 11.34 -19.25 -7.23
CA ARG A 65 11.09 -19.28 -8.69
C ARG A 65 10.62 -17.92 -9.22
N LEU A 66 9.74 -17.25 -8.47
CA LEU A 66 9.27 -15.92 -8.84
C LEU A 66 10.40 -14.89 -8.70
N HIS A 67 11.19 -14.99 -7.63
CA HIS A 67 12.36 -14.15 -7.43
C HIS A 67 13.35 -14.26 -8.60
N ALA A 68 13.65 -15.48 -9.08
CA ALA A 68 14.52 -15.68 -10.24
C ALA A 68 13.99 -14.99 -11.51
N LEU A 69 12.68 -15.10 -11.78
CA LEU A 69 12.04 -14.40 -12.91
C LEU A 69 12.12 -12.87 -12.76
N PHE A 70 11.97 -12.35 -11.54
CA PHE A 70 12.13 -10.91 -11.28
C PHE A 70 13.54 -10.44 -11.60
N GLN A 71 14.57 -11.22 -11.25
CA GLN A 71 15.96 -10.90 -11.58
C GLN A 71 16.23 -10.98 -13.08
N GLU A 72 15.74 -12.02 -13.76
CA GLU A 72 15.90 -12.20 -15.20
C GLU A 72 15.31 -11.03 -16.00
N HIS A 73 14.16 -10.51 -15.56
CA HIS A 73 13.46 -9.41 -16.24
C HIS A 73 13.75 -8.02 -15.65
N ASN A 74 14.69 -7.88 -14.70
CA ASN A 74 15.01 -6.62 -14.01
C ASN A 74 13.78 -5.93 -13.38
N VAL A 75 12.87 -6.70 -12.79
CA VAL A 75 11.65 -6.20 -12.14
C VAL A 75 11.89 -6.03 -10.64
N GLY A 76 11.46 -4.88 -10.08
CA GLY A 76 11.53 -4.61 -8.64
C GLY A 76 12.90 -4.12 -8.17
N GLN A 77 13.66 -3.43 -9.04
CA GLN A 77 14.85 -2.68 -8.63
C GLN A 77 14.40 -1.28 -8.20
N PHE A 78 14.38 -1.00 -6.89
CA PHE A 78 14.01 0.30 -6.29
C PHE A 78 15.17 0.91 -5.54
#